data_AF-A0A920RGC5-F1
#
_entry.id   AF-A0A920RGC5-F1
#
_cell.length_a   1.000
_cell.length_b   1.000
_cell.length_c   1.000
_cell.angle_alpha   90.00
_cell.angle_beta   90.00
_cell.angle_gamma   90.00
#
_symmetry.space_group_name_H-M   'P 1'
#
loop_
_entity.id
_entity.type
_entity.pdbx_description
1 polymer ?
#
loop_
_entity_poly.entity_id
_entity_poly.type
_entity_poly.pdbx_seq_one_letter_code
_entity_poly.pdbx_strand_id
1 'polypeptide(L)'
;MNRPPYKKDAGIAALMNTLERLLRRLVLNSGHGTGGGSDGNFTAALGFPHTDGLGADGHGPHTLDETIYFSSLAPMTKLWVQLFETLE
;
A
#
# COMPACT_ATOMS: atom_id res chain seq x y z
N MET A 1 20.66 4.12 -5.75
CA MET A 1 19.95 2.87 -5.37
C MET A 1 19.25 2.35 -6.61
N ASN A 2 19.61 1.17 -7.13
CA ASN A 2 19.10 0.63 -8.42
C ASN A 2 17.78 -0.12 -8.23
N ARG A 3 16.66 0.60 -8.14
CA ARG A 3 15.33 -0.02 -8.23
C ARG A 3 14.81 0.11 -9.67
N PRO A 4 14.28 -0.96 -10.27
CA PRO A 4 13.59 -0.86 -11.56
C PRO A 4 12.42 0.14 -11.50
N PRO A 5 12.02 0.73 -12.63
CA PRO A 5 10.82 1.57 -12.68
C PRO A 5 9.57 0.80 -12.23
N TYR A 6 8.73 1.45 -11.41
CA TYR A 6 7.44 0.90 -11.01
C TYR A 6 6.39 1.19 -12.09
N LYS A 7 6.23 0.28 -13.05
CA LYS A 7 5.24 0.45 -14.13
C LYS A 7 3.87 -0.02 -13.66
N LYS A 8 2.87 0.87 -13.68
CA LYS A 8 1.47 0.53 -13.40
C LYS A 8 0.85 -0.21 -14.59
N ASP A 9 0.96 -1.53 -14.60
CA ASP A 9 0.28 -2.38 -15.58
C ASP A 9 -1.18 -2.66 -15.22
N ALA A 10 -1.86 -3.47 -16.04
CA ALA A 10 -3.27 -3.82 -15.83
C ALA A 10 -3.51 -4.59 -14.52
N GLY A 11 -2.57 -5.43 -14.09
CA GLY A 11 -2.68 -6.19 -12.86
C GLY A 11 -2.58 -5.30 -11.62
N ILE A 12 -1.60 -4.39 -11.62
CA ILE A 12 -1.45 -3.36 -10.59
C ILE A 12 -2.68 -2.45 -10.57
N ALA A 13 -3.19 -2.03 -11.73
CA ALA A 13 -4.40 -1.20 -11.80
C ALA A 13 -5.63 -1.91 -11.21
N ALA A 14 -5.81 -3.21 -11.51
CA ALA A 14 -6.89 -4.01 -10.95
C ALA A 14 -6.77 -4.16 -9.42
N LEU A 15 -5.55 -4.42 -8.93
CA LEU A 15 -5.27 -4.51 -7.49
C LEU A 15 -5.57 -3.17 -6.77
N MET A 16 -5.11 -2.05 -7.34
CA MET A 16 -5.37 -0.71 -6.82
C MET A 16 -6.87 -0.39 -6.79
N ASN A 17 -7.62 -0.74 -7.84
CA ASN A 17 -9.07 -0.54 -7.87
C ASN A 17 -9.79 -1.32 -6.76
N THR A 18 -9.38 -2.57 -6.51
CA THR A 18 -9.90 -3.38 -5.41
C THR A 18 -9.58 -2.74 -4.07
N LEU A 19 -8.33 -2.32 -3.87
CA LEU A 19 -7.89 -1.64 -2.65
C LEU A 19 -8.69 -0.36 -2.39
N GLU A 20 -8.86 0.50 -3.39
CA GLU A 20 -9.62 1.75 -3.24
C GLU A 20 -11.09 1.50 -2.85
N ARG A 21 -11.71 0.46 -3.41
CA ARG A 21 -13.08 0.07 -3.04
C ARG A 21 -13.16 -0.35 -1.57
N LEU A 22 -12.17 -1.09 -1.07
CA LEU A 22 -12.10 -1.50 0.33
C LEU A 22 -11.84 -0.32 1.26
N LEU A 23 -10.90 0.57 0.90
CA LEU A 23 -10.64 1.80 1.64
C LEU A 23 -11.90 2.66 1.78
N ARG A 24 -12.65 2.87 0.69
CA ARG A 24 -13.95 3.57 0.71
C ARG A 24 -14.97 2.91 1.64
N ARG A 25 -15.10 1.58 1.58
CA ARG A 25 -16.00 0.80 2.45
C ARG A 25 -15.61 0.90 3.93
N LEU A 26 -14.33 1.00 4.23
CA LEU A 26 -13.79 1.13 5.59
C LEU A 26 -13.69 2.56 6.08
N VAL A 27 -14.07 3.55 5.25
CA VAL A 27 -13.94 4.99 5.54
C VAL A 27 -12.48 5.36 5.89
N LEU A 28 -11.54 4.76 5.14
CA LEU A 28 -10.11 5.03 5.25
C LEU A 28 -9.65 5.91 4.10
N ASN A 29 -8.74 6.83 4.40
CA ASN A 29 -8.12 7.69 3.40
C ASN A 29 -7.04 6.93 2.63
N SER A 30 -6.95 7.15 1.31
CA SER A 30 -5.85 6.66 0.51
C SER A 30 -4.64 7.60 0.61
N GLY A 31 -3.63 7.19 1.37
CA GLY A 31 -2.34 7.86 1.39
C GLY A 31 -1.56 7.53 0.12
N HIS A 32 -1.36 8.50 -0.78
CA HIS A 32 -0.54 8.31 -1.98
C HIS A 32 0.78 9.06 -1.84
N GLY A 33 1.81 8.39 -1.30
CA GLY A 33 3.18 8.87 -1.32
C GLY A 33 3.96 8.21 -2.46
N THR A 34 4.36 8.96 -3.49
CA THR A 34 5.10 8.42 -4.65
C THR A 34 6.59 8.82 -4.68
N GLY A 35 7.11 9.40 -3.59
CA GLY A 35 8.44 10.02 -3.56
C GLY A 35 9.63 9.06 -3.46
N GLY A 36 9.39 7.78 -3.14
CA GLY A 36 10.43 6.75 -2.92
C GLY A 36 10.20 5.48 -3.74
N GLY A 37 11.11 4.52 -3.59
CA GLY A 37 10.93 3.16 -4.14
C GLY A 37 11.00 2.13 -3.02
N SER A 38 10.21 1.07 -3.14
CA SER A 38 10.14 -0.05 -2.19
C SER A 38 10.69 -1.32 -2.83
N ASP A 39 10.71 -2.43 -2.10
CA ASP A 39 11.03 -3.74 -2.70
C ASP A 39 9.95 -4.19 -3.70
N GLY A 40 8.79 -3.54 -3.67
CA GLY A 40 7.73 -3.66 -4.66
C GLY A 40 8.17 -3.36 -6.09
N ASN A 41 9.19 -2.52 -6.28
CA ASN A 41 9.77 -2.25 -7.59
C ASN A 41 10.31 -3.53 -8.27
N PHE A 42 10.85 -4.47 -7.51
CA PHE A 42 11.38 -5.72 -8.07
C PHE A 42 10.26 -6.66 -8.48
N THR A 43 9.26 -6.86 -7.62
CA THR A 43 8.12 -7.72 -7.94
C THR A 43 7.27 -7.17 -9.08
N ALA A 44 7.08 -5.85 -9.12
CA ALA A 44 6.38 -5.19 -10.23
C ALA A 44 7.15 -5.34 -11.55
N ALA A 45 8.49 -5.25 -11.53
CA ALA A 45 9.31 -5.47 -12.72
C ALA A 45 9.25 -6.92 -13.24
N LEU A 46 8.95 -7.89 -12.36
CA LEU A 46 8.70 -9.29 -12.73
C LEU A 46 7.27 -9.53 -13.25
N GLY A 47 6.42 -8.50 -13.28
CA GLY A 47 5.04 -8.60 -13.76
C GLY A 47 4.03 -9.09 -12.72
N PHE A 48 4.42 -9.16 -11.44
CA PHE A 48 3.47 -9.47 -10.37
C PHE A 48 2.70 -8.20 -9.96
N PRO A 49 1.37 -8.26 -9.85
CA PRO A 49 0.59 -7.17 -9.27
C PRO A 49 1.08 -6.88 -7.85
N HIS A 50 1.61 -5.67 -7.63
CA HIS A 50 2.11 -5.22 -6.34
C HIS A 50 1.40 -3.93 -5.93
N THR A 51 1.38 -3.67 -4.62
CA THR A 51 1.06 -2.37 -4.04
C THR A 51 1.73 -2.27 -2.67
N ASP A 52 2.18 -1.08 -2.29
CA ASP A 52 2.84 -0.77 -1.04
C ASP A 52 2.03 0.23 -0.18
N GLY A 53 2.60 0.67 0.95
CA GLY A 53 1.95 1.67 1.80
C GLY A 53 0.75 1.18 2.62
N LEU A 54 0.57 -0.15 2.74
CA LEU A 54 -0.53 -0.76 3.52
C LEU A 54 -0.19 -0.97 5.01
N GLY A 55 0.84 -0.29 5.51
CA GLY A 55 1.30 -0.39 6.90
C GLY A 55 0.49 0.46 7.88
N ALA A 56 0.98 0.58 9.11
CA ALA A 56 0.44 1.55 10.06
C ALA A 56 0.63 2.98 9.53
N ASP A 57 -0.34 3.85 9.79
CA ASP A 57 -0.22 5.28 9.51
C ASP A 57 0.61 5.95 10.61
N GLY A 58 1.19 7.10 10.29
CA GLY A 58 2.15 7.76 11.17
C GLY A 58 2.69 9.07 10.65
N HIS A 59 3.77 9.52 11.26
CA HIS A 59 4.44 10.76 10.91
C HIS A 59 5.97 10.62 10.95
N GLY A 60 6.63 11.41 10.12
CA GLY A 60 8.10 11.52 10.12
C GLY A 60 8.85 10.23 9.82
N PRO A 61 8.45 9.39 8.82
CA PRO A 61 9.25 8.21 8.50
C PRO A 61 10.69 8.61 8.17
N HIS A 62 11.67 7.91 8.75
CA HIS A 62 13.10 8.20 8.60
C HIS A 62 13.59 9.51 9.27
N THR A 63 12.90 10.00 10.30
CA THR A 63 13.34 11.15 11.10
C THR A 63 13.41 10.79 12.60
N LEU A 64 13.91 11.72 13.43
CA LEU A 64 13.89 11.54 14.89
C LEU A 64 12.47 11.66 15.48
N ASP A 65 11.52 12.18 14.70
CA ASP A 65 10.11 12.36 15.07
C ASP A 65 9.23 11.21 14.53
N GLU A 66 9.86 10.08 14.15
CA GLU A 66 9.17 8.92 13.60
C GLU A 66 8.18 8.34 14.62
N THR A 67 6.90 8.35 14.25
CA THR A 67 5.79 7.90 15.10
C THR A 67 4.75 7.15 14.29
N ILE A 68 4.04 6.24 14.95
CA ILE A 68 2.86 5.57 14.40
C ILE A 68 1.62 5.96 15.20
N TYR A 69 0.46 5.98 14.54
CA TYR A 69 -0.81 6.17 15.22
C TYR A 69 -1.36 4.82 15.69
N PHE A 70 -1.47 4.61 17.00
CA PHE A 70 -2.06 3.37 17.53
C PHE A 70 -3.47 3.11 16.98
N SER A 71 -4.24 4.18 16.75
CA SER A 71 -5.58 4.11 16.15
C SER A 71 -5.60 3.59 14.71
N SER A 72 -4.47 3.60 13.98
CA SER A 72 -4.42 3.08 12.60
C SER A 72 -4.28 1.57 12.54
N LEU A 73 -3.82 0.91 13.61
CA LEU A 73 -3.48 -0.51 13.59
C LEU A 73 -4.70 -1.38 13.25
N ALA A 74 -5.79 -1.26 14.03
CA ALA A 74 -6.97 -2.09 13.83
C ALA A 74 -7.66 -1.86 12.47
N PRO A 75 -7.85 -0.62 11.97
CA PRO A 75 -8.41 -0.40 10.64
C PRO A 75 -7.53 -0.95 9.51
N MET A 76 -6.21 -0.79 9.59
CA MET A 76 -5.30 -1.33 8.58
C MET A 76 -5.27 -2.86 8.60
N THR A 77 -5.30 -3.50 9.77
CA THR A 77 -5.46 -4.96 9.86
C THR A 77 -6.77 -5.42 9.20
N LYS A 78 -7.87 -4.71 9.44
CA LYS A 78 -9.16 -5.03 8.81
C LYS A 78 -9.12 -4.88 7.28
N LEU A 79 -8.37 -3.90 6.76
CA LEU A 79 -8.12 -3.75 5.33
C LEU A 79 -7.37 -4.95 4.77
N TRP A 80 -6.30 -5.41 5.45
CA TRP A 80 -5.55 -6.60 5.05
C TRP A 80 -6.41 -7.86 5.00
N VAL A 81 -7.22 -8.10 6.03
CA VAL A 81 -8.14 -9.25 6.08
C VAL A 81 -9.10 -9.20 4.89
N GLN A 82 -9.77 -8.07 4.65
CA GLN A 82 -10.71 -7.96 3.52
C GLN A 82 -10.03 -8.06 2.16
N LEU A 83 -8.79 -7.57 2.04
CA LEU A 83 -8.02 -7.70 0.82
C LEU A 83 -7.74 -9.18 0.53
N PHE A 84 -7.26 -9.95 1.51
CA PHE A 84 -7.03 -11.38 1.35
C PHE A 84 -8.32 -12.18 1.11
N GLU A 85 -9.46 -11.79 1.71
CA GLU A 85 -10.76 -12.41 1.42
C GLU A 85 -11.28 -12.09 0.01
N THR A 86 -10.81 -11.01 -0.61
CA THR A 86 -11.27 -10.55 -1.93
C THR A 86 -10.38 -11.06 -3.08
N LEU A 87 -9.10 -11.32 -2.82
CA LEU A 87 -8.16 -11.82 -3.82
C LEU A 87 -8.31 -13.34 -3.96
N GLU A 88 -8.40 -13.81 -5.20
CA GLU A 88 -8.46 -15.24 -5.56
C GLU A 88 -7.06 -15.82 -5.83
#